data_AF-A0A975N9M4-F1
#
_entry.id   AF-A0A975N9M4-F1
#
_cell.length_a   1.000
_cell.length_b   1.000
_cell.length_c   1.000
_cell.angle_alpha   90.00
_cell.angle_beta   90.00
_cell.angle_gamma   90.00
#
_symmetry.space_group_name_H-M   'P 1'
#
loop_
_entity.id
_entity.type
_entity.pdbx_description
1 polymer ?
#
loop_
_entity_poly.entity_id
_entity_poly.type
_entity_poly.pdbx_seq_one_letter_code
_entity_poly.pdbx_strand_id
1 'polypeptide(L)'
;METLDEHIARRHAESVARGEHDDQCEVLATLGFYLCHCSKRRREARGYTEPPGDLDFPPPVCPRCLVAVDHDGDGWECRVCDVTWDSDGTGASFCDDYGDLGAALSAHRHAVDPLT
;
A
#
# COMPACT_ATOMS: atom_id res chain seq x y z
N MET A 1 6.87 40.16 16.71
CA MET A 1 5.87 39.10 16.50
C MET A 1 6.27 38.47 15.18
N GLU A 2 6.66 37.19 15.16
CA GLU A 2 7.05 36.48 13.93
C GLU A 2 5.81 36.38 13.02
N THR A 3 5.96 36.71 11.74
CA THR A 3 4.91 36.51 10.74
C THR A 3 4.84 35.04 10.33
N LEU A 4 3.71 34.60 9.78
CA LEU A 4 3.56 33.23 9.28
C LEU A 4 4.61 32.90 8.22
N ASP A 5 4.91 33.85 7.33
CA ASP A 5 5.90 33.67 6.26
C ASP A 5 7.32 33.52 6.82
N GLU A 6 7.68 34.30 7.84
CA GLU A 6 8.96 34.17 8.55
C GLU A 6 9.10 32.80 9.22
N HIS A 7 8.02 32.32 9.85
CA HIS A 7 7.99 31.00 10.49
C HIS A 7 8.20 29.87 9.47
N ILE A 8 7.50 29.93 8.33
CA ILE A 8 7.60 28.94 7.26
C ILE A 8 9.02 28.95 6.65
N ALA A 9 9.57 30.14 6.36
CA ALA A 9 10.91 30.27 5.79
C ALA A 9 12.00 29.68 6.72
N ARG A 10 11.88 29.94 8.03
CA ARG A 10 12.81 29.38 9.03
C ARG A 10 12.74 27.85 9.10
N ARG A 11 11.53 27.28 9.16
CA ARG A 11 11.32 25.83 9.19
C ARG A 11 11.87 25.14 7.93
N HIS A 12 11.74 25.79 6.78
CA HIS A 12 12.35 25.33 5.53
C HIS A 12 13.87 25.30 5.62
N ALA A 13 14.50 26.40 6.04
CA ALA A 13 15.96 26.49 6.18
C ALA A 13 16.52 25.44 7.15
N GLU A 14 15.83 25.19 8.26
CA GLU A 14 16.17 24.11 9.21
C GLU A 14 16.10 22.72 8.56
N SER A 15 15.09 22.48 7.71
CA SER A 15 14.91 21.20 7.02
C SER A 15 15.95 20.98 5.91
N VAL A 16 16.32 22.03 5.18
CA VAL A 16 17.46 22.00 4.23
C VAL A 16 18.77 21.73 4.96
N ALA A 17 19.00 22.36 6.12
CA ALA A 17 20.20 22.10 6.92
C ALA A 17 20.28 20.65 7.45
N ARG A 18 19.14 19.99 7.67
CA ARG A 18 19.05 18.57 8.00
C ARG A 18 19.18 17.63 6.79
N GLY A 19 19.21 18.16 5.56
CA GLY A 19 19.26 17.38 4.33
C GLY A 19 17.94 16.69 3.95
N GLU A 20 16.83 17.09 4.56
CA GLU A 20 15.48 16.62 4.23
C GLU A 20 14.99 17.24 2.90
N HIS A 21 15.46 18.46 2.63
CA HIS A 21 15.23 19.25 1.43
C HIS A 21 16.55 19.79 0.87
N ASP A 22 16.55 20.26 -0.37
CA ASP A 22 17.67 21.01 -0.92
C ASP A 22 17.27 22.47 -1.22
N ASP A 23 18.22 23.27 -1.67
CA ASP A 23 18.11 24.70 -1.91
C ASP A 23 17.17 25.07 -3.08
N GLN A 24 16.74 24.10 -3.88
CA GLN A 24 15.81 24.26 -4.99
C GLN A 24 14.37 23.86 -4.64
N CYS A 25 14.06 23.61 -3.37
CA CYS A 25 12.68 23.43 -2.93
C CYS A 25 11.94 24.77 -2.88
N GLU A 26 10.75 24.80 -3.48
CA GLU A 26 9.91 26.01 -3.49
C GLU A 26 9.00 26.04 -2.26
N VAL A 27 9.04 27.15 -1.54
CA VAL A 27 8.15 27.44 -0.42
C VAL A 27 6.96 28.25 -0.93
N LEU A 28 5.77 27.65 -0.98
CA LEU A 28 4.54 28.39 -1.24
C LEU A 28 3.94 28.87 0.09
N ALA A 29 4.53 29.94 0.64
CA ALA A 29 4.16 30.50 1.94
C ALA A 29 2.66 30.83 2.06
N THR A 30 2.04 31.28 0.96
CA THR A 30 0.61 31.61 0.87
C THR A 30 -0.34 30.42 1.02
N LEU A 31 0.12 29.20 0.76
CA LEU A 31 -0.70 27.98 0.83
C LEU A 31 -0.28 27.04 1.97
N GLY A 32 0.81 27.35 2.68
CA GLY A 32 1.26 26.58 3.84
C GLY A 32 1.82 25.18 3.51
N PHE A 33 2.17 24.90 2.25
CA PHE A 33 2.80 23.64 1.85
C PHE A 33 4.05 23.85 0.99
N TYR A 34 4.93 22.82 0.97
CA TYR A 34 6.19 22.81 0.25
C TYR A 34 6.05 22.10 -1.11
N LEU A 35 6.54 22.72 -2.18
CA LEU A 35 6.81 22.00 -3.44
C LEU A 35 8.24 21.47 -3.38
N CYS A 36 8.41 20.29 -2.75
CA CYS A 36 9.72 19.61 -2.70
C CYS A 36 9.97 18.85 -4.00
N HIS A 37 11.01 19.26 -4.73
CA HIS A 37 11.55 18.52 -5.87
C HIS A 37 12.58 17.45 -5.45
N CYS A 38 12.81 17.28 -4.15
CA CYS A 38 13.81 16.35 -3.60
C CYS A 38 13.52 14.88 -3.97
N SER A 39 12.26 14.47 -3.98
CA SER A 39 11.88 13.11 -4.41
C SER A 39 12.25 12.86 -5.88
N LYS A 40 11.94 13.83 -6.76
CA LYS A 40 12.30 13.79 -8.19
C LYS A 40 13.82 13.74 -8.37
N ARG A 41 14.58 14.61 -7.72
CA ARG A 41 16.05 14.64 -7.84
C ARG A 41 16.71 13.40 -7.26
N ARG A 42 16.22 12.87 -6.14
CA ARG A 42 16.70 11.60 -5.58
C ARG A 42 16.47 10.44 -6.56
N ARG A 43 15.32 10.43 -7.22
CA ARG A 43 14.99 9.48 -8.27
C ARG A 43 15.95 9.63 -9.47
N GLU A 44 16.16 10.85 -9.96
CA GLU A 44 17.07 11.16 -11.09
C GLU A 44 18.55 10.88 -10.78
N ALA A 45 19.03 11.20 -9.57
CA ALA A 45 20.39 10.92 -9.11
C ALA A 45 20.68 9.41 -9.00
N ARG A 46 19.64 8.59 -8.86
CA ARG A 46 19.72 7.12 -8.92
C ARG A 46 19.56 6.58 -10.35
N GLY A 47 19.45 7.45 -11.35
CA GLY A 47 19.29 7.09 -12.76
C GLY A 47 17.86 6.79 -13.21
N TYR A 48 16.86 6.98 -12.34
CA TYR A 48 15.45 6.75 -12.69
C TYR A 48 14.87 8.02 -13.33
N THR A 49 15.24 8.35 -14.56
CA THR A 49 14.77 9.59 -15.22
C THR A 49 13.41 9.42 -15.87
N GLU A 50 13.09 8.22 -16.35
CA GLU A 50 11.82 7.85 -16.95
C GLU A 50 10.91 7.15 -15.92
N PRO A 51 9.58 7.17 -16.11
CA PRO A 51 8.72 6.23 -15.42
C PRO A 51 9.26 4.82 -15.65
N PRO A 52 9.15 3.90 -14.67
CA PRO A 52 9.28 2.50 -15.03
C PRO A 52 8.33 2.23 -16.20
N GLY A 53 8.76 1.47 -17.20
CA GLY A 53 7.88 1.06 -18.29
C GLY A 53 6.73 0.21 -17.78
N ASP A 54 6.16 -0.65 -18.61
CA ASP A 54 5.11 -1.56 -18.14
C ASP A 54 5.62 -2.39 -16.96
N LEU A 55 5.09 -2.11 -15.77
CA LEU A 55 5.36 -2.85 -14.55
C LEU A 55 4.43 -4.06 -14.55
N ASP A 56 4.97 -5.21 -14.91
CA ASP A 56 4.28 -6.47 -14.75
C ASP A 56 4.44 -6.94 -13.30
N PHE A 57 3.33 -6.89 -12.55
CA PHE A 57 3.26 -7.50 -11.23
C PHE A 57 2.73 -8.90 -11.41
N PRO A 58 3.57 -9.94 -11.21
CA PRO A 58 3.11 -11.31 -11.37
C PRO A 58 1.92 -11.53 -10.42
N PRO A 59 0.85 -12.19 -10.88
CA PRO A 59 -0.25 -12.51 -10.00
C PRO A 59 0.25 -13.31 -8.79
N PRO A 60 -0.35 -13.13 -7.60
CA PRO A 60 -0.07 -13.97 -6.45
C PRO A 60 -0.27 -15.45 -6.78
N VAL A 61 0.23 -16.30 -5.88
CA VAL A 61 0.09 -17.75 -6.01
C VAL A 61 -0.84 -18.25 -4.92
N CYS A 62 -1.80 -19.11 -5.29
CA CYS A 62 -2.65 -19.77 -4.32
C CYS A 62 -1.80 -20.63 -3.37
N PRO A 63 -1.85 -20.43 -2.05
CA PRO A 63 -1.00 -21.15 -1.10
C PRO A 63 -1.34 -22.65 -0.99
N ARG A 64 -2.48 -23.09 -1.55
CA ARG A 64 -2.96 -24.47 -1.47
C ARG A 64 -2.57 -25.31 -2.68
N CYS A 65 -2.82 -24.82 -3.90
CA CYS A 65 -2.52 -25.55 -5.14
C CYS A 65 -1.27 -25.04 -5.88
N LEU A 66 -0.67 -23.94 -5.42
CA LEU A 66 0.52 -23.32 -6.01
C LEU A 66 0.35 -22.85 -7.46
N VAL A 67 -0.89 -22.61 -7.89
CA VAL A 67 -1.24 -22.03 -9.19
C VAL A 67 -1.40 -20.52 -9.04
N ALA A 68 -1.03 -19.76 -10.08
CA ALA A 68 -1.29 -18.32 -10.16
C ALA A 68 -2.79 -18.04 -10.04
N VAL A 69 -3.15 -17.00 -9.29
CA VAL A 69 -4.54 -16.58 -9.12
C VAL A 69 -4.89 -15.47 -10.12
N ASP A 70 -6.16 -15.36 -10.48
CA ASP A 70 -6.66 -14.29 -11.34
C ASP A 70 -7.15 -13.12 -10.46
N HIS A 71 -7.06 -11.88 -10.95
CA HIS A 71 -7.75 -10.73 -10.33
C HIS A 71 -9.00 -10.43 -11.14
N ASP A 72 -10.15 -10.38 -10.49
CA ASP A 72 -11.45 -10.13 -11.17
C ASP A 72 -11.86 -8.66 -11.21
N GLY A 73 -11.07 -7.78 -10.57
CA GLY A 73 -11.35 -6.35 -10.40
C GLY A 73 -11.65 -5.97 -8.95
N ASP A 74 -12.17 -6.89 -8.15
CA ASP A 74 -12.51 -6.66 -6.73
C ASP A 74 -11.58 -7.45 -5.80
N GLY A 75 -11.16 -8.64 -6.21
CA GLY A 75 -10.33 -9.54 -5.42
C GLY A 75 -9.51 -10.50 -6.26
N TRP A 76 -8.88 -11.45 -5.57
CA TRP A 76 -8.13 -12.54 -6.19
C TRP A 76 -8.95 -13.82 -6.18
N GLU A 77 -8.87 -14.63 -7.23
CA GLU A 77 -9.60 -15.88 -7.37
C GLU A 77 -8.66 -17.03 -7.75
N CYS A 78 -8.78 -18.15 -7.05
CA CYS A 78 -8.18 -19.42 -7.44
C CYS A 78 -9.28 -20.38 -7.91
N ARG A 79 -9.45 -20.48 -9.22
CA ARG A 79 -10.44 -21.38 -9.85
C ARG A 79 -10.19 -22.87 -9.64
N VAL A 80 -8.97 -23.25 -9.27
CA VAL A 80 -8.61 -24.65 -8.98
C VAL A 80 -9.08 -25.07 -7.59
N CYS A 81 -9.01 -24.16 -6.62
CA CYS A 81 -9.40 -24.42 -5.23
C CYS A 81 -10.78 -23.86 -4.89
N ASP A 82 -11.37 -23.08 -5.79
CA ASP A 82 -12.64 -22.37 -5.61
C ASP A 82 -12.59 -21.42 -4.40
N VAL A 83 -11.53 -20.62 -4.33
CA VAL A 83 -11.25 -19.68 -3.24
C VAL A 83 -11.09 -18.29 -3.80
N THR A 84 -11.71 -17.32 -3.13
CA THR A 84 -11.52 -15.89 -3.38
C THR A 84 -10.84 -15.22 -2.18
N TRP A 85 -10.08 -14.17 -2.45
CA TRP A 85 -9.45 -13.31 -1.43
C TRP A 85 -9.77 -11.85 -1.70
N ASP A 86 -9.83 -11.07 -0.63
CA ASP A 86 -9.85 -9.62 -0.74
C ASP A 86 -8.56 -9.11 -1.40
N SER A 87 -8.65 -7.99 -2.12
CA SER A 87 -7.48 -7.37 -2.78
C SER A 87 -6.34 -7.03 -1.82
N ASP A 88 -6.64 -6.81 -0.53
CA ASP A 88 -5.66 -6.57 0.52
C ASP A 88 -5.08 -7.84 1.17
N GLY A 89 -5.58 -9.01 0.78
CA GLY A 89 -5.15 -10.32 1.27
C GLY A 89 -5.53 -10.61 2.73
N THR A 90 -6.48 -9.87 3.31
CA THR A 90 -6.86 -10.03 4.72
C THR A 90 -8.00 -11.01 4.96
N GLY A 91 -8.88 -11.21 3.96
CA GLY A 91 -9.99 -12.16 3.98
C GLY A 91 -9.88 -13.21 2.88
N ALA A 92 -10.40 -14.41 3.15
CA ALA A 92 -10.56 -15.48 2.18
C ALA A 92 -11.91 -16.16 2.34
N SER A 93 -12.57 -16.48 1.23
CA SER A 93 -13.84 -17.21 1.20
C SER A 93 -13.78 -18.37 0.21
N PHE A 94 -14.51 -19.44 0.48
CA PHE A 94 -14.73 -20.53 -0.46
C PHE A 94 -16.04 -20.28 -1.21
N CYS A 95 -16.02 -20.50 -2.52
CA CYS A 95 -17.20 -20.40 -3.38
C CYS A 95 -17.74 -21.78 -3.77
N ASP A 96 -17.74 -22.75 -2.85
CA ASP A 96 -18.31 -24.07 -3.16
C ASP A 96 -19.83 -24.13 -2.97
N ASP A 97 -20.46 -25.12 -3.60
CA ASP A 97 -21.91 -25.39 -3.50
C ASP A 97 -22.38 -25.73 -2.07
N TYR A 98 -21.47 -25.85 -1.10
CA TYR A 98 -21.76 -26.17 0.29
C TYR A 98 -21.99 -24.93 1.18
N GLY A 99 -21.91 -23.71 0.61
CA GLY A 99 -22.21 -22.45 1.31
C GLY A 99 -21.02 -21.91 2.12
N ASP A 100 -21.24 -20.81 2.87
CA ASP A 100 -20.18 -20.15 3.67
C ASP A 100 -19.66 -21.07 4.80
N LEU A 101 -18.63 -21.86 4.45
CA LEU A 101 -17.87 -22.70 5.36
C LEU A 101 -17.14 -21.90 6.45
N GLY A 102 -16.98 -20.59 6.28
CA GLY A 102 -16.44 -19.69 7.29
C GLY A 102 -17.31 -19.66 8.54
N ALA A 103 -18.64 -19.64 8.38
CA ALA A 103 -19.58 -19.76 9.49
C ALA A 103 -19.51 -21.13 10.19
N ALA A 104 -19.38 -22.21 9.41
CA ALA A 104 -19.27 -23.57 9.94
C ALA A 104 -17.97 -23.81 10.72
N LEU A 105 -16.85 -23.26 10.23
CA LEU A 105 -15.55 -23.35 10.89
C LEU A 105 -15.48 -22.46 12.15
N SER A 106 -16.06 -21.25 12.13
CA SER A 106 -16.20 -20.42 13.32
C SER A 106 -17.05 -21.11 14.41
N ALA A 107 -18.16 -21.75 14.03
CA ALA A 107 -18.97 -22.53 14.96
C ALA A 107 -18.20 -23.72 15.54
N HIS A 108 -17.36 -24.39 14.73
CA HIS A 108 -16.52 -25.48 15.22
C HIS A 108 -15.45 -25.00 16.20
N ARG A 109 -14.80 -23.87 15.96
CA ARG A 109 -13.78 -23.30 16.87
C ARG A 109 -14.35 -22.97 18.25
N HIS A 110 -15.60 -22.53 18.35
CA HIS A 110 -16.28 -22.31 19.63
C HIS A 110 -16.75 -23.60 20.32
N ALA A 111 -16.80 -24.73 19.61
CA ALA A 111 -17.19 -26.03 20.17
C ALA A 111 -16.01 -26.84 20.74
N VAL A 112 -14.75 -26.49 20.42
CA VAL A 112 -13.55 -27.20 20.91
C VAL A 112 -12.92 -26.56 22.16
N ASP A 113 -13.43 -25.42 22.64
CA ASP A 113 -13.08 -24.89 23.97
C ASP A 113 -14.21 -25.07 25.00
N PRO A 114 -14.37 -26.28 25.57
CA PRO A 114 -14.95 -26.43 26.90
C PRO A 114 -13.96 -27.14 27.82
N LEU A 115 -12.75 -26.61 27.99
CA LEU A 115 -11.85 -27.02 29.07
C LEU A 115 -11.13 -25.83 29.70
N THR A 116 -11.90 -24.97 30.35
CA THR A 116 -11.55 -24.36 31.65
C THR A 116 -12.79 -24.31 32.52
#